data_AF-A0A8B7IK11-F1
#
_entry.id   AF-A0A8B7IK11-F1
#
_cell.length_a   1.000
_cell.length_b   1.000
_cell.length_c   1.000
_cell.angle_alpha   90.00
_cell.angle_beta   90.00
_cell.angle_gamma   90.00
#
_symmetry.space_group_name_H-M   'P 1'
#
loop_
_entity.id
_entity.type
_entity.pdbx_description
1 polymer ?
#
loop_
_entity_poly.entity_id
_entity_poly.type
_entity_poly.pdbx_seq_one_letter_code
_entity_poly.pdbx_strand_id
1 'polypeptide(L)'
;MTRVLLERSYQPIPEDVLLHAFEALDENKCGYLTKEELVKYMTEEGEPFTQEEMEDMLSAALEPETNTVCYKDYITLMIVDDV
;
A
#
# COMPACT_ATOMS: atom_id res chain seq x y z
N MET A 1 -34.76 -7.09 -18.49
CA MET A 1 -33.34 -7.49 -18.44
C MET A 1 -32.50 -6.31 -17.97
N THR A 2 -32.51 -6.03 -16.68
CA THR A 2 -31.68 -4.99 -16.06
C THR A 2 -30.44 -5.68 -15.50
N ARG A 3 -29.38 -5.73 -16.32
CA ARG A 3 -28.04 -6.14 -15.90
C ARG A 3 -27.48 -5.07 -14.96
N VAL A 4 -27.96 -5.05 -13.72
CA VAL A 4 -27.46 -4.21 -12.62
C VAL A 4 -26.57 -5.09 -11.73
N LEU A 5 -25.67 -5.85 -12.33
CA LEU A 5 -24.87 -6.88 -11.64
C LEU A 5 -23.42 -6.97 -12.15
N LEU A 6 -22.87 -5.93 -12.76
CA LEU A 6 -21.47 -5.97 -13.19
C LEU A 6 -20.76 -4.62 -13.19
N GLU A 7 -21.07 -3.74 -12.23
CA GLU A 7 -20.15 -2.66 -11.89
C GLU A 7 -19.63 -2.97 -10.49
N ARG A 8 -18.72 -3.94 -10.46
CA ARG A 8 -17.76 -4.11 -9.38
C ARG A 8 -16.87 -2.86 -9.45
N SER A 9 -17.43 -1.74 -8.99
CA SER A 9 -16.79 -0.44 -8.93
C SER A 9 -15.73 -0.49 -7.84
N TYR A 10 -14.65 -1.23 -8.11
CA TYR A 10 -13.35 -0.83 -7.61
C TYR A 10 -13.05 0.46 -8.37
N GLN A 11 -13.61 1.57 -7.90
CA GLN A 11 -13.08 2.85 -8.31
C GLN A 11 -11.61 2.82 -7.90
N PRO A 12 -10.66 3.11 -8.80
CA PRO A 12 -9.28 3.24 -8.40
C PRO A 12 -9.26 4.25 -7.25
N ILE A 13 -8.76 3.81 -6.09
CA ILE A 13 -8.62 4.71 -4.95
C ILE A 13 -7.70 5.84 -5.44
N PRO A 14 -8.11 7.11 -5.33
CA PRO A 14 -7.31 8.22 -5.83
C PRO A 14 -5.92 8.15 -5.20
N GLU A 15 -4.88 8.38 -6.00
CA GLU A 15 -3.49 8.42 -5.51
C GLU A 15 -3.39 9.32 -4.27
N ASP A 16 -4.05 10.48 -4.28
CA ASP A 16 -4.08 11.41 -3.13
C ASP A 16 -4.66 10.79 -1.85
N VAL A 17 -5.66 9.91 -1.95
CA VAL A 17 -6.29 9.28 -0.78
C VAL A 17 -5.36 8.22 -0.20
N LEU A 18 -4.76 7.40 -1.05
CA LEU A 18 -3.74 6.44 -0.64
C LEU A 18 -2.52 7.17 -0.06
N LEU A 19 -2.06 8.23 -0.71
CA LEU A 19 -0.94 9.06 -0.26
C LEU A 19 -1.23 9.66 1.12
N HIS A 20 -2.43 10.21 1.34
CA HIS A 20 -2.82 10.73 2.64
C HIS A 20 -2.95 9.64 3.71
N ALA A 21 -3.38 8.43 3.35
CA ALA A 21 -3.39 7.30 4.27
C ALA A 21 -1.96 6.93 4.69
N PHE A 22 -1.02 6.84 3.75
CA PHE A 22 0.39 6.57 4.07
C PHE A 22 1.07 7.75 4.79
N GLU A 23 0.76 9.00 4.45
CA GLU A 23 1.23 10.18 5.21
C GLU A 23 0.69 10.20 6.65
N ALA A 24 -0.50 9.64 6.90
CA ALA A 24 -1.02 9.51 8.25
C ALA A 24 -0.24 8.45 9.07
N LEU A 25 0.37 7.47 8.39
CA LEU A 25 1.26 6.47 9.00
C LEU A 25 2.70 7.00 9.14
N ASP A 26 3.16 7.86 8.23
CA ASP A 26 4.49 8.49 8.28
C ASP A 26 4.47 9.80 9.10
N GLU A 27 4.58 9.66 10.44
CA GLU A 27 4.64 10.81 11.37
C GLU A 27 5.76 11.81 11.03
N ASN A 28 6.85 11.33 10.40
CA ASN A 28 8.00 12.15 10.05
C ASN A 28 7.86 12.82 8.68
N LYS A 29 6.86 12.45 7.87
CA LYS A 29 6.70 12.87 6.47
C LYS A 29 8.00 12.71 5.66
N CYS A 30 8.72 11.63 5.93
CA CYS A 30 9.93 11.25 5.22
C CYS A 30 9.67 10.96 3.74
N GLY A 31 8.45 10.52 3.38
CA GLY A 31 8.15 10.07 2.01
C GLY A 31 8.35 8.57 1.80
N TYR A 32 8.78 7.86 2.83
CA TYR A 32 9.09 6.45 2.83
C TYR A 32 8.90 5.88 4.24
N LEU A 33 8.55 4.60 4.32
CA LEU A 33 8.42 3.85 5.57
C LEU A 33 9.55 2.84 5.66
N THR A 34 10.17 2.69 6.82
CA THR A 34 11.12 1.58 7.01
C THR A 34 10.38 0.24 7.04
N LYS A 35 11.08 -0.87 6.75
CA LYS A 35 10.52 -2.21 6.93
C LYS A 35 9.89 -2.40 8.30
N GLU A 36 10.55 -1.91 9.35
CA GLU A 36 10.09 -2.04 10.72
C GLU A 36 8.80 -1.26 10.98
N GLU A 37 8.69 -0.04 10.46
CA GLU A 37 7.48 0.78 10.56
C GLU A 37 6.33 0.18 9.74
N LEU A 38 6.58 -0.26 8.51
CA LEU A 38 5.57 -0.90 7.68
C LEU A 38 5.02 -2.15 8.37
N VAL A 39 5.91 -3.01 8.89
CA VAL A 39 5.54 -4.21 9.63
C VAL A 39 4.70 -3.83 10.84
N LYS A 40 5.18 -2.85 11.62
CA LYS A 40 4.49 -2.36 12.81
C LYS A 40 3.06 -1.90 12.47
N TYR A 41 2.87 -1.06 11.46
CA TYR A 41 1.55 -0.58 11.06
C TYR A 41 0.66 -1.71 10.52
N MET A 42 1.19 -2.59 9.68
CA MET A 42 0.45 -3.72 9.11
C MET A 42 0.13 -4.82 10.15
N THR A 43 0.71 -4.74 11.34
CA THR A 43 0.42 -5.65 12.46
C THR A 43 -0.40 -4.99 13.57
N GLU A 44 -0.27 -3.67 13.79
CA GLU A 44 -0.99 -2.92 14.81
C GLU A 44 -2.31 -2.31 14.33
N GLU A 45 -2.41 -1.89 13.06
CA GLU A 45 -3.60 -1.26 12.50
C GLU A 45 -4.38 -2.24 11.60
N GLY A 46 -5.52 -2.72 12.10
CA GLY A 46 -6.47 -3.52 11.32
C GLY A 46 -6.26 -5.04 11.42
N GLU A 47 -6.36 -5.73 10.29
CA GLU A 47 -6.19 -7.19 10.22
C GLU A 47 -4.71 -7.51 9.99
N PRO A 48 -4.04 -8.21 10.91
CA PRO A 48 -2.60 -8.41 10.84
C PRO A 48 -2.25 -9.26 9.62
N PHE A 49 -1.39 -8.73 8.77
CA PHE A 49 -0.85 -9.48 7.65
C PHE A 49 -0.11 -10.73 8.15
N THR A 50 -0.28 -11.85 7.45
CA THR A 50 0.54 -13.03 7.73
C THR A 50 1.99 -12.78 7.33
N GLN A 51 2.90 -13.58 7.90
CA GLN A 51 4.34 -13.47 7.60
C GLN A 51 4.63 -13.58 6.09
N GLU A 52 3.90 -14.45 5.40
CA GLU A 52 4.01 -14.65 3.95
C GLU A 52 3.53 -13.43 3.17
N GLU A 53 2.36 -12.87 3.51
CA GLU A 53 1.83 -11.67 2.86
C GLU A 53 2.72 -10.44 3.11
N MET A 54 3.30 -10.33 4.30
CA MET A 54 4.26 -9.29 4.63
C MET A 54 5.54 -9.45 3.79
N GLU A 55 6.08 -10.66 3.67
CA GLU A 55 7.28 -10.90 2.86
C GLU A 55 7.03 -10.62 1.37
N ASP A 56 5.86 -10.97 0.84
CA ASP A 56 5.49 -10.69 -0.54
C ASP A 56 5.34 -9.17 -0.78
N MET A 57 4.66 -8.47 0.12
CA MET A 57 4.51 -7.02 0.08
C MET A 57 5.86 -6.31 0.17
N LEU A 58 6.72 -6.73 1.10
CA LEU A 58 8.07 -6.18 1.24
C LEU A 58 8.91 -6.51 -0.01
N SER A 59 8.83 -7.71 -0.56
CA SER A 59 9.57 -8.06 -1.78
C SER A 59 9.18 -7.17 -2.98
N ALA A 60 7.92 -6.77 -3.06
CA ALA A 60 7.43 -5.89 -4.12
C ALA A 60 7.72 -4.40 -3.89
N ALA A 61 7.72 -3.94 -2.63
CA ALA A 61 7.74 -2.51 -2.29
C ALA A 61 9.05 -2.02 -1.64
N LEU A 62 9.87 -2.93 -1.10
CA LEU A 62 11.11 -2.61 -0.39
C LEU A 62 12.25 -2.37 -1.38
N GLU A 63 12.92 -1.23 -1.26
CA GLU A 63 14.17 -1.00 -1.95
C GLU A 63 15.31 -1.83 -1.34
N PRO A 64 16.06 -2.60 -2.15
CA PRO A 64 17.13 -3.47 -1.63
C PRO A 64 18.32 -2.69 -1.07
N GLU A 65 18.54 -1.45 -1.52
CA GLU A 65 19.67 -0.62 -1.10
C GLU A 65 19.39 0.12 0.22
N THR A 66 18.17 0.61 0.40
CA THR A 66 17.78 1.46 1.54
C THR A 66 16.98 0.71 2.60
N ASN A 67 16.42 -0.46 2.27
CA ASN A 67 15.47 -1.21 3.13
C ASN A 67 14.28 -0.35 3.55
N THR A 68 13.88 0.60 2.70
CA THR A 68 12.72 1.46 2.88
C THR A 68 11.71 1.22 1.78
N VAL A 69 10.44 1.41 2.10
CA VAL A 69 9.30 1.33 1.20
C VAL A 69 8.84 2.74 0.85
N CYS A 70 9.01 3.11 -0.41
CA CYS A 70 8.50 4.39 -0.91
C CYS A 70 7.02 4.20 -1.25
N TYR A 71 6.13 4.76 -0.40
CA TYR A 71 4.69 4.58 -0.61
C TYR A 71 4.21 5.22 -1.93
N LYS A 72 4.88 6.26 -2.44
CA LYS A 72 4.56 6.85 -3.76
C LYS A 72 4.79 5.86 -4.92
N ASP A 73 5.94 5.19 -4.91
CA ASP A 73 6.24 4.14 -5.89
C ASP A 73 5.27 2.96 -5.74
N TYR A 74 4.98 2.57 -4.50
CA TYR A 74 4.06 1.47 -4.24
C TYR A 74 2.62 1.76 -4.67
N ILE A 75 2.12 2.98 -4.42
CA ILE A 75 0.81 3.43 -4.90
C ILE A 75 0.80 3.47 -6.43
N THR A 76 1.88 3.96 -7.05
CA THR A 76 2.02 3.95 -8.50
C THR A 76 1.97 2.52 -9.04
N LEU A 77 2.62 1.56 -8.38
CA LEU A 77 2.60 0.15 -8.74
C LEU A 77 1.19 -0.45 -8.60
N MET A 78 0.45 -0.12 -7.54
CA MET A 78 -0.95 -0.56 -7.36
C MET A 78 -1.92 0.04 -8.38
N ILE A 79 -1.70 1.28 -8.83
CA ILE A 79 -2.58 1.94 -9.80
C ILE A 79 -2.33 1.43 -11.23
N VAL A 80 -1.11 0.97 -11.53
CA VAL A 80 -0.70 0.60 -12.90
C VAL A 80 -1.13 -0.83 -13.29
N ASP A 81 -1.58 -1.68 -12.36
CA ASP A 81 -2.05 -3.04 -12.66
C ASP A 81 -3.46 -3.12 -13.30
N ASP A 82 -4.03 -2.00 -13.76
CA ASP A 82 -5.31 -1.93 -14.51
C ASP A 82 -5.09 -1.62 -16.02
N VAL A 83 -4.27 -2.43 -16.71
CA VAL A 83 -4.19 -2.45 -18.19
C VAL A 83 -4.39 -3.84 -18.79
#